data_AF-A0A9E4AUQ1-F1
#
_entry.id   AF-A0A9E4AUQ1-F1
#
_cell.length_a   1.000
_cell.length_b   1.000
_cell.length_c   1.000
_cell.angle_alpha   90.00
_cell.angle_beta   90.00
_cell.angle_gamma   90.00
#
_symmetry.space_group_name_H-M   'P 1'
#
loop_
_entity.id
_entity.type
_entity.pdbx_description
1 polymer ?
#
loop_
_entity_poly.entity_id
_entity_poly.type
_entity_poly.pdbx_seq_one_letter_code
_entity_poly.pdbx_strand_id
1 'polypeptide(L)'
;GDLPRVLSLADYDNVAIKITGACTLSHEPYPYPDIWEPLKRIFDAFGIDRCLWGTDWTRAVNLLTYAEGVDAFRHASVLSATERDALMGGNIARIYRWQPSVKS
;
A
#
# COMPACT_ATOMS: atom_id res chain seq x y z
N GLY A 1 7.16 14.88 10.85
CA GLY A 1 7.61 13.88 9.87
C GLY A 1 7.42 14.41 8.47
N ASP A 2 7.96 13.73 7.46
CA ASP A 2 8.03 14.22 6.07
C ASP A 2 6.74 13.99 5.26
N LEU A 3 5.69 13.42 5.86
CA LEU A 3 4.42 13.13 5.19
C LEU A 3 3.86 14.32 4.39
N PRO A 4 3.82 15.57 4.90
CA PRO A 4 3.32 16.70 4.10
C PRO A 4 4.09 16.94 2.79
N ARG A 5 5.41 16.70 2.77
CA ARG A 5 6.24 16.83 1.55
C ARG A 5 5.96 15.70 0.56
N VAL A 6 5.64 14.51 1.06
CA VAL A 6 5.22 13.39 0.21
C VAL A 6 3.84 13.68 -0.41
N LEU A 7 2.90 14.21 0.38
CA LEU A 7 1.55 14.54 -0.10
C LEU A 7 1.57 15.63 -1.18
N SER A 8 2.47 16.62 -1.11
CA SER A 8 2.58 17.64 -2.17
C SER A 8 3.04 17.08 -3.53
N LEU A 9 3.62 15.88 -3.56
CA LEU A 9 3.94 15.22 -4.84
C LEU A 9 2.70 14.71 -5.57
N ALA A 10 1.54 14.66 -4.90
CA ALA A 10 0.28 14.26 -5.51
C ALA A 10 -0.22 15.24 -6.56
N ASP A 11 0.23 16.51 -6.52
CA ASP A 11 -0.09 17.57 -7.49
C ASP A 11 0.40 17.26 -8.91
N TYR A 12 1.27 16.25 -9.06
CA TYR A 12 1.77 15.78 -10.34
C TYR A 12 1.03 14.50 -10.76
N ASP A 13 0.21 14.58 -11.81
CA ASP A 13 -0.61 13.46 -12.30
C ASP A 13 0.21 12.23 -12.73
N ASN A 14 1.49 12.43 -13.09
CA ASN A 14 2.41 11.38 -13.51
C ASN A 14 3.21 10.75 -12.35
N VAL A 15 2.95 11.12 -11.10
CA VAL A 15 3.58 10.54 -9.92
C VAL A 15 2.65 9.53 -9.26
N ALA A 16 3.17 8.33 -9.00
CA ALA A 16 2.53 7.29 -8.22
C ALA A 16 3.34 7.03 -6.93
N ILE A 17 2.68 6.52 -5.90
CA ILE A 17 3.30 6.22 -4.61
C ILE A 17 3.22 4.73 -4.30
N LYS A 18 4.31 4.16 -3.77
CA LYS A 18 4.34 2.79 -3.31
C LYS A 18 4.42 2.73 -1.79
N ILE A 19 3.37 2.16 -1.20
CA ILE A 19 3.27 1.85 0.21
C ILE A 19 3.95 0.50 0.42
N THR A 20 5.16 0.52 0.98
CA THR A 20 5.97 -0.68 1.16
C THR A 20 6.39 -0.83 2.62
N GLY A 21 6.19 -2.02 3.18
CA GLY A 21 6.60 -2.32 4.57
C GLY A 21 5.89 -1.51 5.65
N ALA A 22 4.69 -0.98 5.39
CA ALA A 22 3.96 -0.08 6.30
C ALA A 22 3.77 -0.66 7.71
N CYS A 23 3.48 -1.97 7.82
CA CYS A 23 3.27 -2.64 9.10
C CYS A 23 4.51 -2.60 10.03
N THR A 24 5.72 -2.43 9.48
CA THR A 24 6.95 -2.28 10.28
C THR A 24 7.05 -0.92 10.99
N LEU A 25 6.19 0.04 10.62
CA LEU A 25 6.13 1.38 11.21
C LEU A 25 5.05 1.50 12.30
N SER A 26 4.26 0.45 12.50
CA SER A 26 3.20 0.42 13.50
C SER A 26 3.79 0.35 14.90
N HIS A 27 3.17 1.08 15.84
CA HIS A 27 3.43 0.96 17.26
C HIS A 27 2.41 0.05 17.96
N GLU A 28 1.43 -0.45 17.22
CA GLU A 28 0.36 -1.32 17.70
C GLU A 28 0.56 -2.75 17.17
N PRO A 29 0.06 -3.79 17.88
CA PRO A 29 0.13 -5.15 17.38
C PRO A 29 -0.76 -5.34 16.14
N TYR A 30 -0.55 -6.43 15.41
CA TYR A 30 -1.45 -6.87 14.33
C TYR A 30 -2.92 -6.81 14.78
N PRO A 31 -3.84 -6.17 14.00
CA PRO A 31 -3.71 -5.81 12.59
C PRO A 31 -3.22 -4.37 12.32
N TYR A 32 -2.42 -3.79 13.21
CA TYR A 32 -1.72 -2.50 13.02
C TYR A 32 -2.67 -1.31 12.81
N PRO A 33 -3.64 -1.04 13.71
CA PRO A 33 -4.68 -0.04 13.47
C PRO A 33 -4.17 1.38 13.24
N ASP A 34 -2.99 1.73 13.77
CA ASP A 34 -2.38 3.06 13.71
C ASP A 34 -1.79 3.41 12.34
N ILE A 35 -1.55 2.43 11.45
CA ILE A 35 -1.02 2.72 10.10
C ILE A 35 -2.09 3.35 9.20
N TRP A 36 -3.37 3.19 9.52
CA TRP A 36 -4.45 3.54 8.60
C TRP A 36 -4.73 5.03 8.49
N GLU A 37 -4.49 5.82 9.55
CA GLU A 37 -4.63 7.28 9.48
C GLU A 37 -3.66 7.90 8.45
N PRO A 38 -2.33 7.66 8.52
CA PRO A 38 -1.42 8.23 7.55
C PRO A 38 -1.62 7.65 6.15
N LEU A 39 -1.99 6.37 6.03
CA LEU A 39 -2.32 5.77 4.74
C LEU A 39 -3.56 6.40 4.11
N LYS A 40 -4.61 6.69 4.88
CA LYS A 40 -5.80 7.37 4.38
C LYS A 40 -5.44 8.73 3.78
N ARG A 41 -4.56 9.49 4.44
CA ARG A 41 -4.09 10.79 3.91
C ARG A 41 -3.35 10.64 2.58
N ILE A 42 -2.58 9.56 2.41
CA ILE A 42 -1.91 9.23 1.15
C ILE A 42 -2.95 8.88 0.08
N PHE A 43 -3.93 8.02 0.41
CA PHE A 43 -5.00 7.63 -0.50
C PHE A 43 -5.85 8.83 -0.94
N ASP A 44 -6.21 9.72 -0.01
CA ASP A 44 -6.99 10.92 -0.29
C ASP A 44 -6.23 11.88 -1.22
N ALA A 45 -4.90 12.04 -1.05
CA ALA A 45 -4.09 12.95 -1.84
C ALA A 45 -3.76 12.38 -3.23
N PHE A 46 -3.25 11.15 -3.30
CA PHE A 46 -2.85 10.54 -4.57
C PHE A 46 -4.06 9.98 -5.35
N GLY A 47 -5.16 9.68 -4.68
CA GLY A 47 -6.18 8.79 -5.22
C GLY A 47 -5.70 7.33 -5.19
N ILE A 48 -6.60 6.42 -4.88
CA ILE A 48 -6.26 4.99 -4.71
C ILE A 48 -5.59 4.41 -5.96
N ASP A 49 -5.97 4.85 -7.16
CA ASP A 49 -5.45 4.36 -8.43
C ASP A 49 -3.95 4.63 -8.62
N ARG A 50 -3.39 5.65 -7.96
CA ARG A 50 -1.96 5.96 -8.01
C ARG A 50 -1.18 5.37 -6.83
N CYS A 51 -1.83 4.57 -5.99
CA CYS A 51 -1.22 3.90 -4.85
C CYS A 51 -0.91 2.43 -5.17
N LEU A 52 0.32 2.04 -4.89
CA LEU A 52 0.84 0.68 -5.05
C LEU A 52 1.14 0.09 -3.68
N TRP A 53 1.03 -1.23 -3.52
CA TRP A 53 1.45 -1.93 -2.31
C TRP A 53 2.71 -2.78 -2.52
N GLY A 54 3.46 -3.03 -1.46
CA GLY A 54 4.57 -3.97 -1.42
C GLY A 54 4.94 -4.42 0.00
N THR A 55 5.52 -5.62 0.12
CA THR A 55 5.86 -6.21 1.43
C THR A 55 7.09 -5.59 2.08
N ASP A 56 8.09 -5.23 1.27
CA ASP A 56 9.45 -4.96 1.76
C ASP A 56 10.03 -6.13 2.57
N TRP A 57 9.75 -7.36 2.11
CA TRP A 57 9.88 -8.58 2.92
C TRP A 57 11.25 -8.76 3.55
N THR A 58 12.35 -8.59 2.80
CA THR A 58 13.71 -8.79 3.32
C THR A 58 14.06 -7.86 4.49
N ARG A 59 13.42 -6.69 4.60
CA ARG A 59 13.54 -5.80 5.76
C ARG A 59 12.54 -6.16 6.86
N ALA A 60 11.34 -6.62 6.49
CA ALA A 60 10.24 -6.91 7.40
C ALA A 60 10.36 -8.26 8.13
N VAL A 61 11.15 -9.22 7.62
CA VAL A 61 11.19 -10.62 8.10
C VAL A 61 11.45 -10.79 9.61
N ASN A 62 12.15 -9.84 10.23
CA ASN A 62 12.48 -9.89 11.66
C ASN A 62 11.45 -9.21 12.56
N LEU A 63 10.41 -8.60 11.98
CA LEU A 63 9.42 -7.76 12.69
C LEU A 63 8.01 -8.33 12.65
N LEU A 64 7.67 -9.05 11.58
CA LEU A 64 6.33 -9.59 11.34
C LEU A 64 6.39 -10.81 10.43
N THR A 65 5.35 -11.62 10.46
CA THR A 65 5.17 -12.74 9.53
C THR A 65 4.71 -12.23 8.16
N TYR A 66 4.99 -12.99 7.11
CA TYR A 66 4.54 -12.65 5.76
C TYR A 66 3.01 -12.52 5.70
N ALA A 67 2.30 -13.41 6.40
CA ALA A 67 0.85 -13.39 6.52
C ALA A 67 0.35 -12.09 7.17
N GLU A 68 0.88 -11.68 8.32
CA GLU A 68 0.47 -10.43 8.97
C GLU A 68 0.66 -9.20 8.07
N GLY A 69 1.79 -9.11 7.37
CA GLY A 69 2.08 -8.00 6.47
C GLY A 69 1.15 -7.93 5.25
N VAL A 70 0.75 -9.08 4.71
CA VAL A 70 -0.16 -9.21 3.57
C VAL A 70 -1.62 -9.03 4.00
N ASP A 71 -2.03 -9.74 5.05
CA ASP A 71 -3.42 -9.88 5.46
C ASP A 71 -3.95 -8.62 6.14
N ALA A 72 -3.07 -7.82 6.77
CA ALA A 72 -3.41 -6.48 7.21
C ALA A 72 -4.04 -5.65 6.09
N PHE A 73 -3.55 -5.78 4.85
CA PHE A 73 -4.11 -5.07 3.69
C PHE A 73 -5.22 -5.84 2.98
N ARG A 74 -5.12 -7.17 2.86
CA ARG A 74 -6.17 -7.99 2.19
C ARG A 74 -7.50 -7.97 2.94
N HIS A 75 -7.47 -7.79 4.25
CA HIS A 75 -8.67 -7.79 5.10
C HIS A 75 -9.00 -6.43 5.70
N ALA A 76 -8.33 -5.36 5.25
CA ALA A 76 -8.56 -4.00 5.70
C ALA A 76 -10.01 -3.55 5.41
N SER A 77 -10.85 -3.45 6.45
CA SER A 77 -12.24 -2.98 6.31
C SER A 77 -12.35 -1.50 5.97
N VAL A 78 -11.29 -0.72 6.19
CA VAL A 78 -11.20 0.70 5.83
C VAL A 78 -11.11 0.93 4.31
N LEU A 79 -10.83 -0.11 3.54
CA LEU A 79 -10.85 -0.11 2.07
C LEU A 79 -12.03 -0.96 1.57
N SER A 80 -12.71 -0.50 0.52
CA SER A 80 -13.64 -1.34 -0.22
C SER A 80 -12.93 -2.51 -0.91
N ALA A 81 -13.68 -3.51 -1.35
CA ALA A 81 -13.11 -4.65 -2.09
C ALA A 81 -12.35 -4.19 -3.35
N THR A 82 -12.93 -3.26 -4.12
CA THR A 82 -12.32 -2.72 -5.33
C THR A 82 -11.04 -1.93 -5.04
N GLU A 83 -11.01 -1.14 -3.95
CA GLU A 83 -9.80 -0.44 -3.54
C GLU A 83 -8.69 -1.39 -3.09
N ARG A 84 -9.04 -2.47 -2.37
CA ARG A 84 -8.07 -3.52 -2.03
C ARG A 84 -7.51 -4.19 -3.27
N ASP A 85 -8.34 -4.56 -4.23
CA ASP A 85 -7.91 -5.20 -5.48
C ASP A 85 -7.01 -4.28 -6.32
N ALA A 86 -7.36 -2.99 -6.40
CA ALA A 86 -6.55 -1.98 -7.06
C ALA A 86 -5.18 -1.83 -6.39
N LEU A 87 -5.15 -1.63 -5.07
CA LEU A 87 -3.93 -1.42 -4.30
C LEU A 87 -3.01 -2.66 -4.31
N MET A 88 -3.58 -3.85 -4.14
CA MET A 88 -2.84 -5.11 -3.96
C MET A 88 -2.33 -5.72 -5.27
N GLY A 89 -2.59 -5.11 -6.43
CA GLY A 89 -2.02 -5.58 -7.69
C GLY A 89 -2.56 -4.90 -8.95
N GLY A 90 -3.82 -4.45 -8.95
CA GLY A 90 -4.41 -3.84 -10.15
C GLY A 90 -3.66 -2.60 -10.64
N ASN A 91 -3.24 -1.74 -9.72
CA ASN A 91 -2.55 -0.50 -10.05
C ASN A 91 -1.15 -0.73 -10.59
N ILE A 92 -0.38 -1.69 -10.04
CA ILE A 92 0.97 -1.96 -10.55
C ILE A 92 0.91 -2.54 -11.96
N ALA A 93 -0.06 -3.42 -12.23
CA ALA A 93 -0.29 -3.95 -13.58
C ALA A 93 -0.59 -2.82 -14.59
N ARG A 94 -1.49 -1.90 -14.23
CA ARG A 94 -1.84 -0.75 -15.08
C ARG A 94 -0.67 0.22 -15.27
N ILE A 95 0.00 0.62 -14.20
CA ILE A 95 1.07 1.63 -14.22
C ILE A 95 2.31 1.10 -14.96
N TYR A 96 2.69 -0.16 -14.75
CA TYR A 96 3.84 -0.77 -15.44
C TYR A 96 3.49 -1.31 -16.82
N ARG A 97 2.22 -1.22 -17.25
CA ARG A 97 1.71 -1.86 -18.47
C ARG A 97 2.05 -3.36 -18.49
N TRP A 98 1.99 -3.98 -17.32
CA TRP A 98 2.35 -5.37 -17.13
C TRP A 98 1.11 -6.25 -17.29
N GLN A 99 1.17 -7.17 -18.24
CA GLN A 99 0.21 -8.25 -18.41
C GLN A 99 0.92 -9.56 -18.03
N PRO A 100 0.65 -10.13 -16.85
CA PRO A 100 1.21 -11.42 -16.48
C PRO A 100 0.73 -12.46 -17.50
N SER A 101 1.65 -13.22 -18.07
CA SER A 101 1.27 -14.39 -18.85
C SER A 101 0.63 -15.41 -17.91
N VAL A 102 -0.56 -15.90 -18.27
CA VAL A 102 -1.13 -17.06 -17.63
C VAL A 102 -0.20 -18.22 -17.99
N LYS A 103 0.46 -18.82 -17.00
CA LYS A 103 1.14 -20.10 -17.22
C LYS A 103 0.04 -21.15 -17.43
N SER A 104 0.00 -21.71 -18.64
CA SER A 104 -0.77 -22.90 -19.01
C SER A 104 -0.32 -24.13 -18.23
#